data_AF-A0A974S175-F1
#
_entry.id   AF-A0A974S175-F1
#
_cell.length_a   1.000
_cell.length_b   1.000
_cell.length_c   1.000
_cell.angle_alpha   90.00
_cell.angle_beta   90.00
_cell.angle_gamma   90.00
#
_symmetry.space_group_name_H-M   'P 1'
#
loop_
_entity.id
_entity.type
_entity.pdbx_description
1 polymer ?
#
loop_
_entity_poly.entity_id
_entity_poly.type
_entity_poly.pdbx_seq_one_letter_code
_entity_poly.pdbx_strand_id
1 'polypeptide(L)' 'MHSLTIIDSIKTEYNTLFVKIKGYDSNGNRPFEGEVKFIGGRPYGDLLHHKRSSLSPECREYVIEKLMSKYLREEF' A
#
# COMPACT_ATOMS: atom_id res chain seq x y z
N MET A 1 15.16 -6.58 4.38
CA MET A 1 14.68 -5.69 3.31
C MET A 1 13.19 -5.90 3.18
N HIS A 2 12.40 -4.82 3.21
CA HIS A 2 10.97 -4.88 2.95
C HIS A 2 10.70 -5.22 1.48
N SER A 3 9.61 -5.93 1.22
CA SER A 3 9.16 -6.22 -0.16
C SER A 3 7.69 -5.88 -0.32
N LEU A 4 7.32 -5.52 -1.55
CA LEU A 4 5.94 -5.19 -1.94
C LEU A 4 5.69 -5.68 -3.35
N THR A 5 4.53 -6.29 -3.57
CA THR A 5 4.04 -6.74 -4.86
C THR A 5 2.58 -6.33 -4.96
N ILE A 6 2.23 -5.69 -6.08
CA ILE A 6 0.84 -5.42 -6.43
C ILE A 6 0.26 -6.70 -7.02
N ILE A 7 -0.83 -7.16 -6.43
CA ILE A 7 -1.57 -8.33 -6.91
C ILE A 7 -2.56 -7.89 -7.98
N ASP A 8 -3.31 -6.84 -7.68
CA ASP A 8 -4.39 -6.33 -8.54
C ASP A 8 -4.66 -4.86 -8.23
N SER A 9 -5.31 -4.19 -9.17
CA SER A 9 -5.54 -2.76 -9.20
C SER A 9 -6.83 -2.47 -9.97
N ILE A 10 -7.78 -1.77 -9.35
CA ILE A 10 -9.05 -1.41 -10.00
C ILE A 10 -9.38 0.06 -9.78
N LYS A 11 -9.54 0.80 -10.87
CA LYS A 11 -10.00 2.19 -10.88
C LYS A 11 -11.52 2.23 -11.08
N THR A 12 -12.20 3.03 -10.27
CA THR A 12 -13.66 3.20 -10.30
C THR A 12 -14.04 4.59 -10.79
N GLU A 13 -15.32 4.77 -11.15
CA GLU A 13 -15.86 5.98 -11.81
C GLU A 13 -15.62 7.28 -11.03
N TYR A 14 -15.45 7.22 -9.70
CA TYR A 14 -15.23 8.39 -8.85
C TYR A 14 -13.74 8.68 -8.58
N ASN A 15 -12.88 8.39 -9.56
CA ASN A 15 -11.42 8.57 -9.46
C ASN A 15 -10.82 7.93 -8.21
N THR A 16 -11.41 6.81 -7.79
CA THR A 16 -10.96 6.01 -6.64
C THR A 16 -10.27 4.78 -7.19
N LEU A 17 -9.06 4.52 -6.72
CA LEU A 17 -8.26 3.36 -7.10
C LEU A 17 -8.12 2.44 -5.89
N PHE A 18 -8.45 1.16 -6.05
CA PHE A 18 -8.19 0.13 -5.05
C PHE A 18 -7.01 -0.71 -5.52
N VAL A 19 -6.04 -0.93 -4.63
CA VAL A 19 -4.81 -1.66 -4.93
C VAL A 19 -4.67 -2.79 -3.92
N LYS A 20 -4.76 -4.02 -4.41
CA LYS A 20 -4.49 -5.21 -3.61
C LYS A 20 -2.98 -5.48 -3.62
N ILE A 21 -2.39 -5.63 -2.44
CA ILE A 21 -0.95 -5.79 -2.26
C ILE A 21 -0.62 -6.97 -1.35
N LYS A 22 0.56 -7.56 -1.58
CA LYS A 22 1.24 -8.44 -0.64
C LYS A 22 2.70 -8.02 -0.48
N GLY A 23 3.33 -8.42 0.61
CA GLY A 23 4.72 -8.10 0.85
C GLY A 23 5.30 -8.78 2.07
N TYR A 24 6.49 -8.32 2.44
CA TYR A 24 7.21 -8.82 3.62
C TYR A 24 7.73 -7.65 4.45
N ASP A 25 7.39 -7.65 5.74
CA ASP A 25 7.93 -6.73 6.73
C ASP A 25 9.19 -7.35 7.35
N SER A 26 10.38 -6.87 6.96
CA SER A 26 11.62 -7.44 7.49
C SER A 26 11.87 -7.12 8.96
N ASN A 27 11.27 -6.06 9.50
CA ASN A 27 11.47 -5.69 10.90
C ASN A 27 10.59 -6.57 11.80
N GLY A 28 9.37 -6.87 11.36
CA GLY A 28 8.46 -7.81 12.02
C GLY A 28 8.66 -9.28 11.65
N ASN A 29 9.59 -9.57 10.72
CA ASN A 29 9.86 -10.90 10.16
C ASN A 29 8.59 -11.67 9.76
N ARG A 30 7.68 -11.00 9.05
CA ARG A 30 6.37 -11.57 8.69
C ARG A 30 5.88 -11.12 7.32
N PRO A 31 5.14 -11.99 6.60
CA PRO A 31 4.42 -11.58 5.40
C PRO A 31 3.21 -10.72 5.75
N PHE A 32 2.72 -9.96 4.78
CA PHE A 32 1.45 -9.25 4.86
C PHE A 32 0.70 -9.28 3.53
N GLU A 33 -0.61 -9.17 3.60
CA GLU A 33 -1.51 -8.96 2.48
C GLU A 33 -2.60 -7.97 2.91
N GLY A 34 -3.06 -7.15 1.98
CA GLY A 34 -4.20 -6.28 2.22
C GLY A 34 -4.47 -5.34 1.05
N GLU A 35 -5.34 -4.37 1.29
CA GLU A 35 -5.79 -3.43 0.28
C GLU A 35 -5.48 -1.99 0.69
N VAL A 36 -5.11 -1.18 -0.30
CA VAL A 36 -4.94 0.27 -0.16
C VAL A 36 -5.88 0.96 -1.14
N LYS A 37 -6.66 1.91 -0.63
CA LYS A 37 -7.59 2.74 -1.38
C LYS A 37 -7.00 4.13 -1.60
N PHE A 38 -6.90 4.57 -2.83
CA PHE A 38 -6.58 5.94 -3.19
C PHE A 38 -7.85 6.76 -3.40
N ILE A 39 -7.94 7.89 -2.70
CA ILE A 39 -9.01 8.88 -2.87
C ILE A 39 -8.35 10.25 -3.07
N GLY A 40 -8.59 10.88 -4.22
CA GLY A 40 -7.99 12.19 -4.53
C GLY A 40 -6.46 12.18 -4.45
N GLY A 41 -5.82 11.09 -4.87
CA GLY A 41 -4.36 10.93 -4.83
C GLY A 41 -3.76 10.63 -3.47
N ARG A 42 -4.58 10.39 -2.43
CA ARG A 42 -4.11 10.01 -1.09
C ARG A 42 -4.43 8.55 -0.79
N PRO A 43 -3.46 7.75 -0.33
CA PRO A 43 -3.67 6.35 0.00
C PRO A 43 -4.20 6.19 1.43
N TYR A 44 -5.16 5.29 1.60
CA TYR A 44 -5.81 4.94 2.85
C TYR A 44 -5.91 3.42 2.97
N GLY A 45 -5.89 2.92 4.20
CA GLY A 45 -6.07 1.49 4.47
C GLY A 45 -5.46 1.13 5.82
N ASP A 46 -5.89 -0.01 6.36
CA ASP A 46 -5.42 -0.49 7.65
C ASP A 46 -3.92 -0.73 7.64
N LEU A 47 -3.36 -1.19 6.52
CA LEU A 47 -1.93 -1.37 6.33
C LEU A 47 -1.12 -0.06 6.49
N LEU A 48 -1.71 1.11 6.23
CA LEU A 48 -1.03 2.40 6.29
C LEU A 48 -1.32 3.15 7.60
N HIS A 49 -2.34 2.72 8.34
CA HIS A 49 -2.82 3.46 9.51
C HIS A 49 -1.86 3.30 10.70
N HIS A 50 -1.40 4.42 11.25
CA HIS A 50 -0.40 4.49 12.32
C HIS A 50 -0.71 3.64 13.58
N LYS A 51 -2.00 3.45 13.92
CA LYS A 51 -2.46 2.63 15.09
C LYS A 51 -3.05 1.27 14.74
N ARG A 52 -3.48 1.04 13.49
CA ARG A 52 -4.23 -0.17 13.10
C ARG A 52 -3.38 -1.12 12.26
N SER A 53 -2.37 -0.58 11.58
CA SER A 53 -1.44 -1.38 10.81
C SER A 53 -0.68 -2.29 11.75
N SER A 54 -0.63 -3.56 11.37
CA SER A 54 0.26 -4.51 12.01
C SER A 54 1.71 -4.18 11.69
N LEU A 55 2.01 -3.60 10.52
CA LEU A 55 3.35 -3.37 9.97
C LEU A 55 4.22 -2.46 10.85
N SER A 56 5.54 -2.72 10.82
CA SER A 56 6.53 -1.81 11.40
C SER A 56 6.45 -0.41 10.77
N PRO A 57 6.80 0.66 11.52
CA PRO A 57 6.80 2.02 10.99
C PRO A 57 7.54 2.16 9.66
N GLU A 58 8.74 1.57 9.55
CA GLU A 58 9.59 1.62 8.37
C GLU A 58 8.97 0.86 7.18
N CYS A 59 8.31 -0.27 7.45
CA CYS A 59 7.60 -1.00 6.40
C CYS A 59 6.39 -0.20 5.88
N ARG A 60 5.70 0.55 6.75
CA ARG A 60 4.58 1.40 6.30
C ARG A 60 5.08 2.53 5.42
N GLU A 61 6.15 3.20 5.81
CA GLU A 61 6.78 4.26 5.00
C GLU A 61 7.21 3.72 3.64
N TYR A 62 7.89 2.56 3.62
CA TYR A 62 8.25 1.87 2.38
C TYR A 62 7.05 1.58 1.47
N VAL A 63 5.94 1.09 2.03
CA VAL A 63 4.72 0.81 1.27
C VAL A 63 4.11 2.11 0.71
N ILE A 64 4.01 3.16 1.53
CA ILE A 64 3.48 4.47 1.11
C ILE A 64 4.32 5.02 -0.05
N GLU A 65 5.64 5.07 0.09
CA GLU A 65 6.55 5.58 -0.95
C GLU A 65 6.40 4.84 -2.27
N LYS A 66 6.38 3.49 -2.23
CA LYS A 66 6.23 2.66 -3.43
C LYS A 66 4.90 2.89 -4.12
N LEU A 67 3.80 2.92 -3.35
CA LEU A 67 2.47 3.12 -3.91
C LEU A 67 2.30 4.54 -4.46
N MET A 68 2.79 5.55 -3.75
CA MET A 68 2.76 6.95 -4.22
C MET A 68 3.58 7.13 -5.50
N SER A 69 4.78 6.54 -5.57
CA SER A 69 5.60 6.61 -6.79
C SER A 69 4.87 6.03 -8.01
N LYS A 70 4.17 4.90 -7.85
CA LYS A 70 3.39 4.31 -8.94
C LYS A 70 2.16 5.14 -9.29
N TYR A 71 1.52 5.75 -8.29
CA TYR A 71 0.36 6.62 -8.50
C TYR A 71 0.73 7.84 -9.34
N LEU A 72 1.82 8.52 -8.97
CA LEU A 72 2.30 9.73 -9.66
C LEU A 72 2.80 9.47 -11.08
N ARG A 73 3.16 8.22 -11.39
CA ARG A 73 3.59 7.78 -12.73
C ARG A 73 2.47 7.14 -13.55
N GLU A 74 1.26 7.06 -13.00
CA GLU A 74 0.10 6.41 -13.63
C GLU A 74 0.37 4.93 -14.02
N GLU A 75 1.11 4.19 -13.19
CA GLU A 75 1.53 2.80 -13.46
C GLU A 75 0.71 1.75 -12.69
N PHE A 76 -0.56 2.04 -12.44
CA PHE A 76 -1.50 1.13 -11.75
C PHE A 76 -2.50 0.52 -12.72
#